data_AF-A0A1E4SDA5-F1
#
_entry.id   AF-A0A1E4SDA5-F1
#
_cell.length_a   1.000
_cell.length_b   1.000
_cell.length_c   1.000
_cell.angle_alpha   90.00
_cell.angle_beta   90.00
_cell.angle_gamma   90.00
#
_symmetry.space_group_name_H-M   'P 1'
#
loop_
_entity.id
_entity.type
_entity.pdbx_description
1 polymer ?
#
loop_
_entity_poly.entity_id
_entity_poly.type
_entity_poly.pdbx_seq_one_letter_code
_entity_poly.pdbx_strand_id
1 'polypeptide(L)'
;LPQRPTDIKGVDEAVYLHLRKPKVSRTMPRVFRNEYFSLRFFPQDHHVSRFRKSNVAYTFSNRGGYKLNDKILEESLNKYKGKYRSLNYFRENLQPLHTAFGRTTYRKFIKKCLFNSLHKHTKTQLDFEKVSGVFRFMFNLVPGTSEERQIIKQDMDRCIQRVLSPAFEKEL
;
A
#
# COMPACT_ATOMS: atom_id res chain seq x y z
N LEU A 1 -4.54 18.60 8.93
CA LEU A 1 -3.61 17.69 8.21
C LEU A 1 -2.50 17.19 9.14
N PRO A 2 -1.92 16.00 8.93
CA PRO A 2 -0.73 15.54 9.67
C PRO A 2 0.43 16.52 9.46
N GLN A 3 1.21 16.86 10.49
CA GLN A 3 2.34 17.80 10.35
C GLN A 3 3.62 17.09 9.89
N ARG A 4 3.78 15.83 10.26
CA ARG A 4 4.90 14.97 9.87
C ARG A 4 4.40 13.65 9.30
N PRO A 5 5.19 12.97 8.44
CA PRO A 5 4.81 11.64 7.96
C PRO A 5 4.49 10.69 9.10
N THR A 6 5.23 10.75 10.21
CA THR A 6 5.04 9.91 11.40
C THR A 6 3.64 10.00 12.02
N ASP A 7 2.97 11.14 11.86
CA ASP A 7 1.64 11.40 12.44
C ASP A 7 0.53 10.60 11.75
N ILE A 8 0.80 10.08 10.54
CA ILE A 8 -0.06 9.09 9.88
C ILE A 8 0.14 7.73 10.57
N LYS A 9 -0.66 7.45 11.59
CA LYS A 9 -0.59 6.21 12.36
C LYS A 9 -1.34 5.07 11.67
N GLY A 10 -1.17 3.87 12.22
CA GLY A 10 -1.89 2.68 11.77
C GLY A 10 -3.32 2.62 12.28
N VAL A 11 -3.89 1.42 12.21
CA VAL A 11 -5.12 1.05 12.92
C VAL A 11 -4.79 0.16 14.12
N ASP A 12 -5.80 -0.14 14.93
CA ASP A 12 -5.70 -1.16 15.96
C ASP A 12 -5.39 -2.56 15.37
N GLU A 13 -4.57 -3.34 16.06
CA GLU A 13 -4.17 -4.68 15.61
C GLU A 13 -5.37 -5.62 15.45
N ALA A 14 -6.39 -5.50 16.32
CA ALA A 14 -7.61 -6.31 16.27
C ALA A 14 -8.33 -6.24 14.91
N VAL A 15 -8.17 -5.13 14.18
CA VAL A 15 -8.82 -4.87 12.89
C VAL A 15 -8.21 -5.68 11.75
N TYR A 16 -6.95 -6.10 11.87
CA TYR A 16 -6.29 -6.82 10.78
C TYR A 16 -6.98 -8.16 10.50
N LEU A 17 -7.51 -8.84 11.52
CA LEU A 17 -8.31 -10.06 11.34
C LEU A 17 -9.61 -9.76 10.58
N HIS A 18 -10.25 -8.63 10.87
CA HIS A 18 -11.48 -8.20 10.20
C HIS A 18 -11.24 -7.78 8.75
N LEU A 19 -10.16 -7.03 8.47
CA LEU A 19 -9.77 -6.59 7.13
C LEU A 19 -9.35 -7.72 6.17
N ARG A 20 -8.96 -8.87 6.72
CA ARG A 20 -8.68 -10.09 5.94
C ARG A 20 -9.95 -10.76 5.45
N LYS A 21 -11.12 -10.48 6.05
CA LYS A 21 -12.39 -11.05 5.60
C LYS A 21 -12.74 -10.51 4.21
N PRO A 22 -12.98 -11.38 3.20
CA PRO A 22 -13.26 -10.96 1.83
C PRO A 22 -14.42 -9.96 1.73
N LYS A 23 -15.48 -10.15 2.53
CA LYS A 23 -16.66 -9.27 2.58
C LYS A 23 -16.27 -7.81 2.84
N VAL A 24 -15.44 -7.55 3.86
CA VAL A 24 -14.98 -6.18 4.22
C VAL A 24 -14.05 -5.60 3.16
N SER A 25 -13.24 -6.44 2.50
CA SER A 25 -12.31 -5.97 1.47
C SER A 25 -12.97 -5.67 0.12
N ARG A 26 -14.11 -6.30 -0.17
CA ARG A 26 -14.78 -6.21 -1.48
C ARG A 26 -15.88 -5.17 -1.50
N THR A 27 -16.37 -4.73 -0.35
CA THR A 27 -17.41 -3.70 -0.25
C THR A 27 -16.93 -2.30 -0.63
N MET A 28 -15.63 -2.00 -0.47
CA MET A 28 -15.11 -0.68 -0.85
C MET A 28 -14.54 -0.67 -2.26
N PRO A 29 -14.86 0.37 -3.07
CA PRO A 29 -14.24 0.59 -4.36
C PRO A 29 -12.72 0.73 -4.23
N ARG A 30 -12.03 0.34 -5.29
CA ARG A 30 -10.58 0.48 -5.36
C ARG A 30 -10.25 1.86 -5.88
N VAL A 31 -9.49 2.62 -5.10
CA VAL A 31 -8.99 3.94 -5.51
C VAL A 31 -8.00 3.77 -6.65
N PHE A 32 -7.08 2.82 -6.52
CA PHE A 32 -6.01 2.68 -7.50
C PHE A 32 -5.43 1.26 -7.54
N ARG A 33 -4.87 0.89 -8.68
CA ARG A 33 -4.10 -0.34 -8.87
C ARG A 33 -3.01 -0.10 -9.91
N ASN A 34 -1.78 -0.44 -9.56
CA ASN A 34 -0.68 -0.64 -10.50
C ASN A 34 0.03 -1.96 -10.17
N GLU A 35 1.21 -2.17 -10.77
CA GLU A 35 2.07 -3.32 -10.50
C GLU A 35 2.63 -3.31 -9.06
N TYR A 36 2.92 -2.15 -8.48
CA TYR A 36 3.56 -2.02 -7.17
C TYR A 36 2.60 -2.19 -6.00
N PHE A 37 1.40 -1.63 -6.10
CA PHE A 37 0.39 -1.64 -5.06
C PHE A 37 -1.04 -1.52 -5.59
N SER A 38 -1.99 -1.91 -4.76
CA SER A 38 -3.37 -1.47 -4.89
C SER A 38 -3.82 -0.77 -3.63
N LEU A 39 -4.63 0.28 -3.80
CA LEU A 39 -5.14 1.10 -2.71
C LEU A 39 -6.66 1.04 -2.66
N ARG A 40 -7.18 0.79 -1.46
CA ARG A 40 -8.57 1.07 -1.09
C ARG A 40 -8.61 2.14 -0.03
N PHE A 41 -9.65 2.94 -0.03
CA PHE A 41 -9.91 3.93 0.99
C PHE A 41 -11.19 3.58 1.74
N PHE A 42 -11.13 3.66 3.06
CA PHE A 42 -12.30 3.57 3.93
C PHE A 42 -12.55 4.98 4.49
N PRO A 43 -13.66 5.63 4.13
CA PRO A 43 -13.97 6.98 4.62
C PRO A 43 -14.19 6.99 6.13
N GLN A 44 -14.23 8.19 6.72
CA GLN A 44 -14.27 8.39 8.17
C GLN A 44 -15.47 7.72 8.87
N ASP A 45 -16.60 7.66 8.20
CA ASP A 45 -17.88 7.07 8.63
C ASP A 45 -17.90 5.54 8.55
N HIS A 46 -17.05 4.93 7.71
CA HIS A 46 -16.97 3.48 7.58
C HIS A 46 -16.48 2.81 8.89
N HIS A 47 -17.07 1.65 9.24
CA HIS A 47 -16.80 0.95 10.51
C HIS A 47 -15.32 0.62 10.77
N VAL A 48 -14.54 0.29 9.74
CA VAL A 48 -13.07 0.09 9.82
C VAL A 48 -12.36 1.35 10.34
N SER A 49 -12.84 2.53 9.97
CA SER A 49 -12.23 3.80 10.33
C SER A 49 -12.45 4.16 11.79
N ARG A 50 -13.31 3.46 12.55
CA ARG A 50 -13.46 3.63 14.00
C ARG A 50 -12.20 3.21 14.79
N PHE A 51 -11.36 2.39 14.18
CA PHE A 51 -10.15 1.86 14.79
C PHE A 51 -8.88 2.59 14.35
N ARG A 52 -9.03 3.74 13.67
CA ARG A 52 -7.90 4.57 13.23
C ARG A 52 -7.20 5.19 14.44
N LYS A 53 -5.86 5.19 14.45
CA LYS A 53 -5.07 5.83 15.51
C LYS A 53 -4.77 7.32 15.23
N SER A 54 -5.23 7.82 14.08
CA SER A 54 -5.11 9.20 13.60
C SER A 54 -6.21 9.48 12.56
N ASN A 55 -6.56 10.75 12.34
CA ASN A 55 -7.63 11.13 11.38
C ASN A 55 -7.38 10.56 9.97
N VAL A 56 -6.13 10.63 9.53
CA VAL A 56 -5.65 9.87 8.37
C VAL A 56 -4.83 8.71 8.89
N ALA A 57 -5.30 7.49 8.68
CA ALA A 57 -4.59 6.28 9.05
C ALA A 57 -4.27 5.43 7.82
N TYR A 58 -3.31 4.52 7.97
CA TYR A 58 -2.95 3.60 6.90
C TYR A 58 -2.82 2.16 7.40
N THR A 59 -3.10 1.22 6.52
CA THR A 59 -2.85 -0.20 6.74
C THR A 59 -2.19 -0.79 5.51
N PHE A 60 -1.51 -1.91 5.67
CA PHE A 60 -0.88 -2.61 4.56
C PHE A 60 -1.04 -4.12 4.69
N SER A 61 -1.00 -4.78 3.56
CA SER A 61 -0.75 -6.22 3.45
C SER A 61 0.28 -6.44 2.35
N ASN A 62 1.20 -7.37 2.55
CA ASN A 62 2.14 -7.77 1.52
C ASN A 62 1.56 -8.98 0.81
N ARG A 63 1.30 -8.88 -0.49
CA ARG A 63 1.12 -10.04 -1.34
C ARG A 63 2.54 -10.45 -1.71
N GLY A 64 3.00 -11.62 -1.27
CA GLY A 64 4.36 -12.09 -1.54
C GLY A 64 4.72 -11.82 -3.00
N GLY A 65 5.75 -10.98 -3.21
CA GLY A 65 6.22 -10.61 -4.53
C GLY A 65 7.07 -11.72 -5.13
N TYR A 66 7.70 -11.45 -6.27
CA TYR A 66 8.59 -12.41 -6.92
C TYR A 66 10.02 -12.29 -6.37
N LYS A 67 10.81 -13.37 -6.44
CA LYS A 67 12.26 -13.31 -6.17
C LYS A 67 12.89 -12.23 -7.04
N LEU A 68 13.64 -11.31 -6.42
CA LEU A 68 14.26 -10.17 -7.10
C LEU A 68 13.29 -9.30 -7.92
N ASN A 69 11.99 -9.28 -7.57
CA ASN A 69 10.90 -8.65 -8.33
C ASN A 69 10.69 -9.22 -9.76
N ASP A 70 11.31 -10.33 -10.13
CA ASP A 70 11.19 -10.93 -11.47
C ASP A 70 10.39 -12.24 -11.41
N LYS A 71 9.20 -12.21 -12.01
CA LYS A 71 8.30 -13.35 -12.09
C LYS A 71 8.88 -14.48 -12.94
N ILE A 72 9.47 -14.15 -14.09
CA ILE A 72 10.01 -15.14 -15.03
C ILE A 72 11.21 -15.83 -14.39
N LEU A 73 12.04 -15.06 -13.69
CA LEU A 73 13.16 -15.59 -12.92
C LEU A 73 12.67 -16.51 -11.80
N GLU A 74 11.70 -16.08 -11.00
CA GLU A 74 11.15 -16.94 -9.94
C GLU A 74 10.59 -18.25 -10.50
N GLU A 75 9.82 -18.19 -11.59
CA GLU A 75 9.32 -19.38 -12.27
C GLU A 75 10.45 -20.29 -12.78
N SER A 76 11.50 -19.71 -13.36
CA SER A 76 12.66 -20.44 -13.87
C SER A 76 13.45 -21.10 -12.75
N LEU A 77 13.68 -20.39 -11.64
CA LEU A 77 14.33 -20.92 -10.43
C LEU A 77 13.50 -22.05 -9.80
N ASN A 78 12.18 -21.92 -9.78
CA ASN A 78 11.28 -22.94 -9.23
C ASN A 78 11.19 -24.19 -10.12
N LYS A 79 11.29 -24.04 -11.45
CA LYS A 79 11.29 -25.15 -12.40
C LYS A 79 12.64 -25.88 -12.46
N TYR A 80 13.74 -25.22 -12.08
CA TYR A 80 15.07 -25.81 -12.13
C TYR A 80 15.22 -27.02 -11.18
N LYS A 81 15.52 -28.19 -11.76
CA LYS A 81 15.75 -29.46 -11.05
C LYS A 81 17.19 -30.01 -11.23
N GLY A 82 18.11 -29.19 -11.72
CA GLY A 82 19.47 -29.63 -12.06
C GLY A 82 20.43 -29.68 -10.86
N LYS A 83 21.71 -29.97 -11.16
CA LYS A 83 22.82 -30.18 -10.21
C LYS A 83 22.95 -29.08 -9.14
N TYR A 84 22.61 -27.83 -9.48
CA TYR A 84 22.81 -26.68 -8.59
C TYR A 84 21.63 -26.35 -7.67
N ARG A 85 20.56 -27.16 -7.67
CA ARG A 85 19.34 -26.86 -6.89
C ARG A 85 19.59 -26.82 -5.37
N SER A 86 20.63 -27.50 -4.90
CA SER A 86 21.02 -27.52 -3.50
C SER A 86 21.77 -26.27 -3.04
N LEU A 87 22.24 -25.42 -3.96
CA LEU A 87 22.95 -24.19 -3.59
C LEU A 87 22.03 -23.24 -2.83
N ASN A 88 22.59 -22.53 -1.85
CA ASN A 88 21.86 -21.59 -1.00
C ASN A 88 21.09 -20.55 -1.82
N TYR A 89 21.66 -20.09 -2.93
CA TYR A 89 21.00 -19.17 -3.86
C TYR A 89 19.59 -19.61 -4.30
N PHE A 90 19.36 -20.91 -4.53
CA PHE A 90 18.03 -21.42 -4.92
C PHE A 90 17.08 -21.57 -3.73
N ARG A 91 17.64 -21.76 -2.52
CA ARG A 91 16.89 -21.99 -1.26
C ARG A 91 16.57 -20.70 -0.52
N GLU A 92 17.36 -19.65 -0.72
CA GLU A 92 17.19 -18.36 -0.07
C GLU A 92 15.91 -17.65 -0.53
N ASN A 93 15.31 -16.93 0.41
CA ASN A 93 14.15 -16.09 0.13
C ASN A 93 14.62 -14.71 -0.33
N LEU A 94 14.69 -14.55 -1.65
CA LEU A 94 15.11 -13.32 -2.32
C LEU A 94 13.93 -12.37 -2.63
N GLN A 95 12.77 -12.56 -1.98
CA GLN A 95 11.61 -11.69 -2.16
C GLN A 95 11.79 -10.42 -1.28
N PRO A 96 11.84 -9.20 -1.85
CA PRO A 96 12.15 -7.99 -1.08
C PRO A 96 11.18 -7.73 0.09
N LEU A 97 9.91 -8.12 -0.06
CA LEU A 97 8.86 -7.95 0.94
C LEU A 97 8.83 -9.03 2.03
N HIS A 98 9.73 -10.03 1.99
CA HIS A 98 9.87 -11.04 3.04
C HIS A 98 10.85 -10.59 4.13
N THR A 99 11.85 -9.79 3.78
CA THR A 99 12.81 -9.25 4.74
C THR A 99 12.17 -8.17 5.62
N ALA A 100 12.53 -8.10 6.90
CA ALA A 100 12.07 -7.02 7.79
C ALA A 100 12.54 -5.64 7.29
N PHE A 101 13.77 -5.57 6.78
CA PHE A 101 14.35 -4.37 6.20
C PHE A 101 13.57 -3.89 4.98
N GLY A 102 13.36 -4.73 3.96
CA GLY A 102 12.64 -4.37 2.74
C GLY A 102 11.21 -3.91 3.02
N ARG A 103 10.49 -4.62 3.90
CA ARG A 103 9.16 -4.21 4.37
C ARG A 103 9.17 -2.82 5.01
N THR A 104 10.11 -2.57 5.90
CA THR A 104 10.20 -1.31 6.65
C THR A 104 10.55 -0.16 5.73
N THR A 105 11.55 -0.34 4.86
CA THR A 105 12.00 0.67 3.91
C THR A 105 10.88 1.03 2.94
N TYR A 106 10.18 0.05 2.37
CA TYR A 106 9.10 0.34 1.43
C TYR A 106 7.90 1.01 2.09
N ARG A 107 7.50 0.57 3.30
CA ARG A 107 6.43 1.23 4.07
C ARG A 107 6.76 2.70 4.37
N LYS A 108 8.00 2.98 4.78
CA LYS A 108 8.46 4.37 5.02
C LYS A 108 8.37 5.20 3.75
N PHE A 109 8.79 4.65 2.62
CA PHE A 109 8.68 5.32 1.32
C PHE A 109 7.23 5.64 0.93
N ILE A 110 6.33 4.65 0.97
CA ILE A 110 4.91 4.85 0.64
C ILE A 110 4.24 5.84 1.60
N LYS A 111 4.54 5.76 2.91
CA LYS A 111 4.01 6.70 3.91
C LYS A 111 4.48 8.13 3.66
N LYS A 112 5.73 8.32 3.22
CA LYS A 112 6.25 9.64 2.81
C LYS A 112 5.54 10.15 1.55
N CYS A 113 5.31 9.28 0.56
CA CYS A 113 4.55 9.66 -0.64
C CYS A 113 3.13 10.09 -0.28
N LEU A 114 2.42 9.28 0.53
CA LEU A 114 1.07 9.59 0.99
C LEU A 114 1.01 10.95 1.71
N PHE A 115 1.94 11.18 2.64
CA PHE A 115 2.05 12.46 3.35
C PHE A 115 2.23 13.64 2.38
N ASN A 116 3.17 13.54 1.44
CA ASN A 116 3.44 14.59 0.48
C ASN A 116 2.22 14.87 -0.42
N SER A 117 1.56 13.83 -0.92
CA SER A 117 0.37 13.97 -1.78
C SER A 117 -0.82 14.58 -1.03
N LEU A 118 -1.03 14.22 0.25
CA LEU A 118 -2.06 14.85 1.10
C LEU A 118 -1.81 16.36 1.23
N HIS A 119 -0.59 16.78 1.56
CA HIS A 119 -0.25 18.22 1.66
C HIS A 119 -0.37 18.95 0.32
N LYS A 120 -0.03 18.25 -0.77
CA LYS A 120 -0.12 18.82 -2.12
C LYS A 120 -1.55 19.10 -2.53
N HIS A 121 -2.50 18.21 -2.20
CA HIS A 121 -3.86 18.25 -2.76
C HIS A 121 -4.96 18.66 -1.77
N THR A 122 -4.78 18.45 -0.47
CA THR A 122 -5.77 18.82 0.55
C THR A 122 -5.52 20.28 0.98
N LYS A 123 -6.35 21.22 0.52
CA LYS A 123 -6.18 22.66 0.80
C LYS A 123 -7.21 23.21 1.76
N THR A 124 -8.41 22.66 1.72
CA THR A 124 -9.54 23.10 2.55
C THR A 124 -9.83 22.11 3.67
N GLN A 125 -10.62 22.56 4.65
CA GLN A 125 -11.13 21.67 5.70
C GLN A 125 -12.03 20.57 5.13
N LEU A 126 -12.84 20.89 4.10
CA LEU A 126 -13.68 19.91 3.40
C LEU A 126 -12.84 18.82 2.72
N ASP A 127 -11.73 19.21 2.06
CA ASP A 127 -10.80 18.22 1.49
C ASP A 127 -10.23 17.32 2.58
N PHE A 128 -9.94 17.88 3.75
CA PHE A 128 -9.38 17.13 4.87
C PHE A 128 -10.37 16.11 5.43
N GLU A 129 -11.65 16.45 5.49
CA GLU A 129 -12.72 15.54 5.87
C GLU A 129 -12.86 14.40 4.86
N LYS A 130 -12.80 14.69 3.55
CA LYS A 130 -12.87 13.68 2.49
C LYS A 130 -11.73 12.66 2.54
N VAL A 131 -10.52 13.08 2.90
CA VAL A 131 -9.36 12.17 3.03
C VAL A 131 -9.20 11.58 4.43
N SER A 132 -10.04 11.97 5.39
CA SER A 132 -10.01 11.39 6.75
C SER A 132 -10.61 9.99 6.72
N GLY A 133 -9.85 9.01 7.18
CA GLY A 133 -10.17 7.60 7.00
C GLY A 133 -8.96 6.69 7.02
N VAL A 134 -9.11 5.49 6.47
CA VAL A 134 -8.07 4.45 6.41
C VAL A 134 -7.67 4.16 4.97
N PHE A 135 -6.40 4.44 4.65
CA PHE A 135 -5.76 4.06 3.40
C PHE A 135 -5.21 2.64 3.50
N ARG A 136 -5.84 1.67 2.83
CA ARG A 136 -5.41 0.27 2.83
C ARG A 136 -4.62 -0.07 1.59
N PHE A 137 -3.33 -0.28 1.78
CA PHE A 137 -2.40 -0.71 0.75
C PHE A 137 -2.31 -2.25 0.68
N MET A 138 -2.24 -2.76 -0.53
CA MET A 138 -1.76 -4.12 -0.79
C MET A 138 -0.54 -4.00 -1.69
N PHE A 139 0.64 -4.31 -1.14
CA PHE A 139 1.92 -4.24 -1.85
C PHE A 139 2.15 -5.53 -2.62
N ASN A 140 2.58 -5.41 -3.88
CA ASN A 140 2.93 -6.55 -4.73
C ASN A 140 4.42 -6.51 -5.12
N LEU A 141 4.94 -5.36 -5.56
CA LEU A 141 6.33 -5.16 -5.96
C LEU A 141 6.97 -3.97 -5.23
N VAL A 142 8.30 -3.96 -5.21
CA VAL A 142 9.11 -2.86 -4.66
C VAL A 142 9.85 -2.16 -5.81
N PRO A 143 9.78 -0.83 -5.94
CA PRO A 143 10.51 -0.12 -6.99
C PRO A 143 12.03 -0.24 -6.77
N GLY A 144 12.74 -0.69 -7.80
CA GLY A 144 14.20 -0.78 -7.87
C GLY A 144 14.85 0.53 -8.31
N THR A 145 14.28 1.24 -9.28
CA THR A 145 14.91 2.43 -9.88
C THR A 145 14.33 3.77 -9.39
N SER A 146 15.00 4.87 -9.75
CA SER A 146 14.55 6.23 -9.43
C SER A 146 13.29 6.61 -10.21
N GLU A 147 13.20 6.14 -11.45
CA GLU A 147 12.07 6.37 -12.36
C GLU A 147 10.81 5.68 -11.83
N GLU A 148 10.92 4.41 -11.42
CA GLU A 148 9.82 3.66 -10.80
C GLU A 148 9.33 4.31 -9.51
N ARG A 149 10.26 4.82 -8.68
CA ARG A 149 9.90 5.59 -7.48
C ARG A 149 9.17 6.88 -7.83
N GLN A 150 9.54 7.53 -8.93
CA GLN A 150 8.86 8.74 -9.39
C GLN A 150 7.44 8.44 -9.88
N ILE A 151 7.25 7.33 -10.60
CA ILE A 151 5.92 6.83 -11.00
C ILE A 151 5.05 6.61 -9.77
N ILE A 152 5.56 5.96 -8.71
CA ILE A 152 4.78 5.74 -7.48
C ILE A 152 4.35 7.05 -6.81
N LYS A 153 5.20 8.09 -6.83
CA LYS A 153 4.81 9.42 -6.29
C LYS A 153 3.67 10.03 -7.10
N GLN A 154 3.75 9.97 -8.43
CA GLN A 154 2.69 10.45 -9.31
C GLN A 154 1.40 9.65 -9.12
N ASP A 155 1.51 8.32 -8.94
CA ASP A 155 0.37 7.46 -8.63
C ASP A 155 -0.27 7.81 -7.30
N MET A 156 0.51 8.18 -6.29
CA MET A 156 -0.01 8.63 -5.01
C MET A 156 -0.79 9.94 -5.15
N ASP A 157 -0.30 10.89 -5.95
CA ASP A 157 -1.01 12.13 -6.27
C ASP A 157 -2.37 11.81 -6.93
N ARG A 158 -2.37 10.92 -7.94
CA ARG A 158 -3.60 10.44 -8.60
C ARG A 158 -4.57 9.78 -7.62
N CYS A 159 -4.06 9.00 -6.65
CA CYS A 159 -4.88 8.37 -5.62
C CYS A 159 -5.62 9.42 -4.77
N ILE A 160 -4.90 10.43 -4.28
CA ILE A 160 -5.49 11.47 -3.43
C ILE A 160 -6.49 12.32 -4.21
N GLN A 161 -6.15 12.70 -5.44
CA GLN A 161 -7.08 13.40 -6.33
C GLN A 161 -8.36 12.61 -6.59
N ARG A 162 -8.26 11.28 -6.77
CA ARG A 162 -9.45 10.43 -6.92
C ARG A 162 -10.30 10.44 -5.66
N VAL A 163 -9.71 10.30 -4.47
CA VAL A 163 -10.46 10.34 -3.20
C VAL A 163 -11.17 11.67 -3.01
N LEU A 164 -10.57 12.78 -3.43
CA LEU A 164 -11.18 14.11 -3.38
C LEU A 164 -12.26 14.32 -4.46
N SER A 165 -12.29 13.48 -5.49
CA SER A 165 -13.19 13.66 -6.63
C SER A 165 -14.66 13.34 -6.28
N PRO A 166 -15.63 14.09 -6.80
CA PRO A 166 -17.06 13.78 -6.61
C PRO A 166 -17.46 12.42 -7.20
N ALA A 167 -16.71 11.91 -8.18
CA ALA A 167 -16.98 10.60 -8.78
C ALA A 167 -16.77 9.47 -7.78
N PHE A 168 -15.70 9.54 -6.97
CA PHE A 168 -15.43 8.53 -5.96
C PHE A 168 -16.45 8.57 -4.81
N GLU A 169 -16.95 9.75 -4.46
CA GLU A 169 -18.01 9.92 -3.45
C GLU A 169 -19.30 9.20 -3.83
N LYS A 170 -19.60 9.10 -5.14
CA LYS A 170 -20.74 8.32 -5.66
C LYS A 170 -20.51 6.81 -5.67
N GLU A 171 -19.26 6.35 -5.54
CA GLU A 171 -18.89 4.93 -5.49
C GLU A 171 -18.89 4.34 -4.07
N LEU A 172 -18.94 5.20 -3.04
CA LEU A 172 -18.92 4.84 -1.61
C LEU A 172 -20.30 4.40 -1.11
#